data_AF-A0A180G7D9-F1
#
_entry.id   AF-A0A180G7D9-F1
#
_cell.length_a   1.000
_cell.length_b   1.000
_cell.length_c   1.000
_cell.angle_alpha   90.00
_cell.angle_beta   90.00
_cell.angle_gamma   90.00
#
_symmetry.space_group_name_H-M   'P 1'
#
loop_
_entity.id
_entity.type
_entity.pdbx_description
1 polymer ?
#
loop_
_entity_poly.entity_id
_entity_poly.type
_entity_poly.pdbx_seq_one_letter_code
_entity_poly.pdbx_strand_id
1 'polypeptide(L)'
;MSQEPSRIWSTELEIEDPRLPKLQATKHAQHVRMALSYRQEQYSRQKAAKQAKFSSQELAAIIDANAQVLAKNVKVAFRMNARKRKALIAERTIIKRRRVNVGGEDPLG
;
A
#
# COMPACT_ATOMS: atom_id res chain seq x y z
N MET A 1 -47.11 12.40 -31.95
CA MET A 1 -45.75 12.85 -32.31
C MET A 1 -45.06 13.30 -31.03
N SER A 2 -44.29 12.43 -30.39
CA SER A 2 -43.51 12.77 -29.18
C SER A 2 -42.19 13.36 -29.65
N GLN A 3 -42.00 14.67 -29.53
CA GLN A 3 -40.70 15.28 -29.76
C GLN A 3 -39.73 14.72 -28.72
N GLU A 4 -38.63 14.12 -29.17
CA GLU A 4 -37.51 13.84 -28.27
C GLU A 4 -37.03 15.17 -27.68
N PRO A 5 -36.77 15.24 -26.36
CA PRO A 5 -36.34 16.48 -25.74
C PRO A 5 -35.02 16.91 -26.38
N SER A 6 -35.05 18.09 -27.02
CA SER A 6 -33.88 18.69 -27.64
C SER A 6 -32.75 18.75 -26.62
N ARG A 7 -31.65 18.04 -26.89
CA ARG A 7 -30.51 17.93 -25.98
C ARG A 7 -29.73 19.25 -26.01
N ILE A 8 -30.13 20.21 -25.18
CA ILE A 8 -29.49 21.51 -25.05
C ILE A 8 -28.09 21.31 -24.46
N TRP A 9 -27.06 21.81 -25.15
CA TRP A 9 -25.70 21.76 -24.64
C TRP A 9 -25.46 22.87 -23.62
N SER A 10 -24.71 22.58 -22.55
CA SER A 10 -24.37 23.61 -21.55
C SER A 10 -23.53 24.76 -22.10
N THR A 11 -22.95 24.60 -23.30
CA THR A 11 -22.18 25.62 -24.03
C THR A 11 -23.08 26.56 -24.85
N GLU A 12 -24.35 26.20 -25.05
CA GLU A 12 -25.34 26.97 -25.80
C GLU A 12 -26.26 27.79 -24.89
N LEU A 13 -26.14 27.60 -23.57
CA LEU A 13 -26.92 28.31 -22.57
C LEU A 13 -26.18 29.57 -22.09
N GLU A 14 -26.95 30.64 -21.88
CA GLU A 14 -26.45 31.87 -21.25
C GLU A 14 -25.95 31.59 -19.83
N ILE A 15 -24.97 32.39 -19.38
CA ILE A 15 -24.31 32.24 -18.08
C ILE A 15 -25.32 32.30 -16.92
N GLU A 16 -26.42 33.03 -17.11
CA GLU A 16 -27.49 33.21 -16.12
C GLU A 16 -28.56 32.11 -16.17
N ASP A 17 -28.51 31.16 -17.12
CA ASP A 17 -29.54 30.11 -17.20
C ASP A 17 -29.50 29.23 -15.93
N PRO A 18 -30.60 29.15 -15.17
CA PRO A 18 -30.66 28.39 -13.92
C PRO A 18 -30.44 26.88 -14.09
N ARG A 19 -30.52 26.33 -15.31
CA ARG A 19 -30.27 24.92 -15.65
C ARG A 19 -28.79 24.63 -15.88
N LEU A 20 -27.97 25.65 -16.10
CA LEU A 20 -26.54 25.54 -16.43
C LEU A 20 -25.74 24.73 -15.40
N PRO A 21 -25.90 24.93 -14.07
CA PRO A 21 -25.12 24.18 -13.07
C PRO A 21 -25.39 22.67 -13.13
N LYS A 22 -26.66 22.27 -13.32
CA LYS A 22 -27.07 20.86 -13.37
C LYS A 22 -26.54 20.17 -14.63
N LEU A 23 -26.58 20.87 -15.77
CA LEU A 23 -26.06 20.35 -17.05
C LEU A 23 -24.54 20.21 -17.01
N GLN A 24 -23.83 21.19 -16.45
CA GLN A 24 -22.38 21.11 -16.24
C GLN A 24 -21.98 19.96 -15.32
N ALA A 25 -22.68 19.81 -14.18
CA ALA A 25 -22.43 18.71 -13.25
C ALA A 25 -22.64 17.34 -13.92
N THR A 26 -23.70 17.21 -14.73
CA THR A 26 -23.99 15.97 -15.46
C THR A 26 -22.91 15.65 -16.50
N LYS A 27 -22.47 16.66 -17.28
CA LYS A 27 -21.40 16.51 -18.28
C LYS A 27 -20.07 16.19 -17.63
N HIS A 28 -19.73 16.87 -16.53
CA HIS A 28 -18.53 16.59 -15.74
C HIS A 28 -18.54 15.15 -15.21
N ALA A 29 -19.65 14.70 -14.63
CA ALA A 29 -19.78 13.33 -14.13
C ALA A 29 -19.62 12.28 -15.24
N GLN A 30 -20.14 12.54 -16.45
CA GLN A 30 -19.95 11.66 -17.61
C GLN A 30 -18.47 11.59 -18.03
N HIS A 31 -17.79 12.73 -18.12
CA HIS A 31 -16.38 12.79 -18.46
C HIS A 31 -15.50 12.08 -17.43
N VAL A 32 -15.79 12.26 -16.13
CA VAL A 32 -15.09 11.57 -15.05
C VAL A 32 -15.27 10.05 -15.17
N ARG A 33 -16.50 9.57 -15.43
CA ARG A 33 -16.74 8.13 -15.63
C ARG A 33 -15.93 7.57 -16.80
N MET A 34 -15.94 8.27 -17.95
CA MET A 34 -15.17 7.85 -19.12
C MET A 34 -13.66 7.84 -18.86
N ALA A 35 -13.13 8.86 -18.17
CA ALA A 35 -11.72 8.93 -17.83
C ALA A 35 -11.30 7.79 -16.89
N LEU A 36 -12.15 7.46 -15.90
CA LEU A 36 -11.91 6.35 -14.98
C LEU A 36 -11.98 5.00 -15.69
N SER A 37 -12.98 4.77 -16.55
CA SER A 37 -13.09 3.51 -17.30
C SER A 37 -11.91 3.32 -18.24
N TYR A 38 -11.50 4.37 -18.95
CA TYR A 38 -10.34 4.34 -19.83
C TYR A 38 -9.06 4.01 -19.06
N ARG A 39 -8.86 4.62 -17.89
CA ARG A 39 -7.71 4.33 -17.03
C ARG A 39 -7.69 2.86 -16.58
N GLN A 40 -8.83 2.31 -16.18
CA GLN A 40 -8.94 0.91 -15.78
C GLN A 40 -8.63 -0.05 -16.93
N GLU A 41 -9.14 0.24 -18.12
CA GLU A 41 -8.89 -0.53 -19.33
C GLU A 41 -7.40 -0.51 -19.70
N GLN A 42 -6.77 0.66 -19.69
CA GLN A 42 -5.34 0.82 -19.96
C GLN A 42 -4.48 0.05 -18.94
N TYR A 43 -4.80 0.14 -17.65
CA TYR A 43 -4.10 -0.62 -16.62
C TYR A 43 -4.22 -2.13 -16.83
N SER A 44 -5.42 -2.61 -17.15
CA SER A 44 -5.70 -4.03 -17.42
C SER A 44 -4.92 -4.53 -18.64
N ARG A 45 -4.89 -3.74 -19.73
CA ARG A 45 -4.08 -4.03 -20.93
C ARG A 45 -2.59 -4.12 -20.62
N GLN A 46 -2.04 -3.17 -19.87
CA GLN A 46 -0.64 -3.20 -19.45
C GLN A 46 -0.31 -4.43 -18.60
N LYS A 47 -1.21 -4.79 -17.67
CA LYS A 47 -1.06 -5.99 -16.84
C LYS A 47 -1.05 -7.26 -17.69
N ALA A 48 -1.99 -7.39 -18.63
CA ALA A 48 -2.05 -8.52 -19.55
C ALA A 48 -0.80 -8.59 -20.45
N ALA A 49 -0.34 -7.45 -20.98
CA ALA A 49 0.88 -7.39 -21.78
C ALA A 49 2.13 -7.79 -20.99
N LYS A 50 2.22 -7.43 -19.70
CA LYS A 50 3.31 -7.88 -18.81
C LYS A 50 3.26 -9.38 -18.53
N GLN A 51 2.06 -9.96 -18.35
CA GLN A 51 1.92 -11.41 -18.23
C GLN A 51 2.28 -12.15 -19.52
N ALA A 52 1.91 -11.61 -20.68
CA ALA A 52 2.27 -12.20 -21.97
C ALA A 52 3.78 -12.16 -22.26
N LYS A 53 4.53 -11.24 -21.63
CA LYS A 53 5.98 -11.09 -21.81
C LYS A 53 6.81 -12.17 -21.11
N PHE A 54 6.29 -12.79 -20.05
CA PHE A 54 7.02 -13.79 -19.29
C PHE A 54 6.31 -15.13 -19.41
N SER A 55 7.07 -16.18 -19.71
CA SER A 55 6.52 -17.52 -19.63
C SER A 55 6.12 -17.85 -18.17
N SER A 56 5.16 -18.75 -18.00
CA SER A 56 4.79 -19.23 -16.66
C SER A 56 5.99 -19.77 -15.88
N GLN A 57 6.97 -20.34 -16.58
CA GLN A 57 8.20 -20.88 -16.00
C GLN A 57 9.13 -19.77 -15.49
N GLU A 58 9.29 -18.68 -16.24
CA GLU A 58 10.09 -17.52 -15.82
C GLU A 58 9.48 -16.83 -14.59
N LEU A 59 8.15 -16.69 -14.56
CA LEU A 59 7.45 -16.14 -13.40
C LEU A 59 7.63 -17.01 -12.15
N ALA A 60 7.51 -18.33 -12.30
CA ALA A 60 7.76 -19.27 -11.21
C ALA A 60 9.21 -19.16 -10.70
N ALA A 61 10.20 -19.11 -11.59
CA ALA A 61 11.59 -18.96 -11.22
C ALA A 61 11.87 -17.64 -10.44
N ILE A 62 11.24 -16.53 -10.83
CA ILE A 62 11.35 -15.25 -10.11
C ILE A 62 10.71 -15.35 -8.72
N ILE A 63 9.54 -16.00 -8.61
CA ILE A 63 8.85 -16.21 -7.33
C ILE A 63 9.73 -17.05 -6.40
N ASP A 64 10.28 -18.15 -6.89
CA ASP A 64 11.13 -19.05 -6.13
C ASP A 64 12.41 -18.36 -5.66
N ALA A 65 13.07 -17.59 -6.55
CA ALA A 65 14.25 -16.81 -6.20
C ALA A 65 13.94 -15.80 -5.08
N ASN A 66 12.82 -15.07 -5.18
CA ASN A 66 12.39 -14.13 -4.14
C ASN A 66 12.07 -14.83 -2.82
N ALA A 67 11.39 -15.97 -2.86
CA ALA A 67 11.09 -16.77 -1.67
C ALA A 67 12.38 -17.20 -0.95
N GLN A 68 13.40 -17.62 -1.70
CA GLN A 68 14.70 -17.97 -1.12
C GLN A 68 15.40 -16.79 -0.45
N VAL A 69 15.39 -15.61 -1.07
CA VAL A 69 15.98 -14.39 -0.47
C VAL A 69 15.24 -14.01 0.81
N LEU A 70 13.91 -14.03 0.80
CA LEU A 70 13.08 -13.75 1.98
C LEU A 70 13.37 -14.75 3.10
N ALA A 71 13.45 -16.05 2.80
CA ALA A 71 13.77 -17.07 3.79
C ALA A 71 15.15 -16.83 4.44
N LYS A 72 16.16 -16.45 3.65
CA LYS A 72 17.49 -16.10 4.17
C LYS A 72 17.43 -14.88 5.09
N ASN A 73 16.75 -13.81 4.67
CA ASN A 73 16.63 -12.58 5.45
C ASN A 73 15.91 -12.82 6.78
N VAL A 74 14.81 -13.57 6.75
CA VAL A 74 14.05 -13.96 7.94
C VAL A 74 14.94 -14.76 8.89
N LYS A 75 15.68 -15.75 8.39
CA LYS A 75 16.62 -16.55 9.21
C LYS A 75 17.69 -15.69 9.88
N VAL A 76 18.24 -14.71 9.16
CA VAL A 76 19.22 -13.75 9.71
C VAL A 76 18.57 -12.89 10.81
N ALA A 77 17.38 -12.35 10.56
CA ALA A 77 16.64 -11.56 11.55
C ALA A 77 16.35 -12.35 12.83
N PHE A 78 15.92 -13.61 12.71
CA PHE A 78 15.72 -14.50 13.86
C PHE A 78 17.01 -14.71 14.66
N ARG A 79 18.15 -14.94 13.98
CA ARG A 79 19.46 -15.08 14.64
C ARG A 79 19.87 -13.81 15.37
N MET A 80 19.71 -12.64 14.75
CA MET A 80 20.01 -11.36 15.38
C MET A 80 19.14 -11.12 16.61
N ASN A 81 17.83 -11.39 16.51
CA ASN A 81 16.90 -11.25 17.62
C ASN A 81 17.23 -12.21 18.77
N ALA A 82 17.64 -13.45 18.47
CA ALA A 82 18.11 -14.39 19.48
C ALA A 82 19.37 -13.87 20.21
N ARG A 83 20.33 -13.29 19.48
CA ARG A 83 21.53 -12.67 20.08
C ARG A 83 21.17 -11.49 20.97
N LYS A 84 20.31 -10.58 20.51
CA LYS A 84 19.81 -9.45 21.31
C LYS A 84 19.15 -9.92 22.61
N ARG A 85 18.28 -10.95 22.54
CA ARG A 85 17.65 -11.53 23.74
C ARG A 85 18.68 -12.09 24.73
N LYS A 86 19.69 -12.82 24.24
CA LYS A 86 20.77 -13.34 25.10
C LYS A 86 21.57 -12.21 25.77
N ALA A 87 21.92 -11.17 25.02
CA ALA A 87 22.63 -10.01 25.56
C ALA A 87 21.80 -9.31 26.65
N LEU A 88 20.51 -9.06 26.42
CA LEU A 88 19.61 -8.47 27.40
C LEU A 88 19.49 -9.30 28.68
N ILE A 89 19.43 -10.63 28.57
CA ILE A 89 19.41 -11.53 29.74
C ILE A 89 20.73 -11.42 30.52
N ALA A 90 21.87 -11.42 29.82
CA ALA A 90 23.18 -11.27 30.45
C ALA A 90 23.32 -9.93 31.18
N GLU A 91 22.94 -8.82 30.53
CA GLU A 91 22.92 -7.48 31.12
C GLU A 91 22.04 -7.42 32.38
N ARG A 92 20.79 -7.93 32.29
CA ARG A 92 19.89 -8.02 33.45
C ARG A 92 20.50 -8.83 34.60
N THR A 93 21.23 -9.90 34.30
CA THR A 93 21.89 -10.73 35.30
C THR A 93 23.04 -9.99 35.97
N ILE A 94 23.85 -9.26 35.20
CA ILE A 94 24.93 -8.41 35.71
C ILE A 94 24.36 -7.30 36.61
N ILE A 95 23.30 -6.62 36.17
CA ILE A 95 22.63 -5.57 36.95
C ILE A 95 22.06 -6.14 38.25
N LYS A 96 21.38 -7.29 38.21
CA LYS A 96 20.87 -7.96 39.42
C LYS A 96 22.00 -8.29 40.41
N ARG A 97 23.10 -8.88 39.94
CA ARG A 97 24.27 -9.17 40.78
C ARG A 97 24.88 -7.90 41.39
N ARG A 98 25.02 -6.83 40.59
CA ARG A 98 25.48 -5.53 41.12
C ARG A 98 24.54 -4.98 42.18
N ARG A 99 23.22 -5.06 41.99
CA ARG A 99 22.24 -4.62 43.01
C ARG A 99 22.34 -5.43 44.29
N VAL A 100 22.52 -6.75 44.22
CA VAL A 100 22.74 -7.59 45.41
C VAL A 100 24.05 -7.22 46.12
N ASN A 101 25.12 -6.97 45.36
CA ASN A 101 26.40 -6.59 45.93
C ASN A 101 26.45 -5.16 46.51
N VAL A 102 25.55 -4.27 46.07
CA VAL A 102 25.47 -2.87 46.55
C VAL A 102 24.36 -2.68 47.61
N GLY A 103 23.37 -3.59 47.66
CA GLY A 103 22.30 -3.60 48.66
C GLY A 103 22.56 -4.50 49.87
N GLY A 104 23.80 -4.95 50.06
CA GLY A 104 24.26 -5.65 51.27
C GLY A 104 24.82 -4.72 52.35
N GLU A 105 24.82 -3.41 52.10
CA GLU A 105 25.08 -2.40 53.10
C GLU A 105 23.76 -1.73 53.47
N ASP A 106 23.06 -2.33 54.43
CA ASP A 106 22.21 -1.55 55.31
C ASP A 106 23.09 -0.47 55.96
N PRO A 107 22.77 0.83 55.82
CA PRO A 107 23.39 1.81 56.69
C PRO A 107 22.76 1.63 58.07
N LEU A 108 23.49 0.97 58.97
CA LEU A 108 23.32 1.21 60.40
C LEU A 108 23.76 2.66 60.65
N GLY A 109 22.78 3.56 60.83
CA GLY A 109 22.99 4.97 61.13
C GLY A 109 21.75 5.81 60.89
#